data_AF-A0A535ZQC7-F1
#
_entry.id   AF-A0A535ZQC7-F1
#
_cell.length_a   1.000
_cell.length_b   1.000
_cell.length_c   1.000
_cell.angle_alpha   90.00
_cell.angle_beta   90.00
_cell.angle_gamma   90.00
#
_symmetry.space_group_name_H-M   'P 1'
#
loop_
_entity.id
_entity.type
_entity.pdbx_description
1 polymer ?
#
loop_
_entity_poly.entity_id
_entity_poly.type
_entity_poly.pdbx_seq_one_letter_code
_entity_poly.pdbx_strand_id
1 'polypeptide(L)'
;EAHEFLSAERIKQMPFLYQQVARIARRGRKRWLGMVFVTQLPQHLPDEVLGLVNNYIMHKIGDANVISRLKRSLGVVDDSLWSRLPNLAPGQAL
;
A
#
# COMPACT_ATOMS: atom_id res chain seq x y z
N GLU A 1 11.27 1.48 5.70
CA GLU A 1 9.97 0.82 5.47
C GLU A 1 8.94 1.91 5.12
N ALA A 2 8.10 1.76 4.08
CA ALA A 2 7.28 2.89 3.63
C ALA A 2 6.39 3.47 4.75
N HIS A 3 5.90 2.62 5.66
CA HIS A 3 5.06 3.05 6.77
C HIS A 3 5.79 3.89 7.84
N GLU A 4 7.12 3.81 7.97
CA GLU A 4 7.89 4.66 8.90
C GLU A 4 7.87 6.13 8.49
N PHE A 5 7.72 6.40 7.19
CA PHE A 5 7.71 7.74 6.61
C PHE A 5 6.31 8.23 6.26
N LEU A 6 5.40 7.30 5.98
CA LEU A 6 4.09 7.58 5.45
C LEU A 6 2.95 7.19 6.40
N SER A 7 3.22 6.88 7.67
CA SER A 7 2.14 6.68 8.65
C SER A 7 1.32 7.95 8.88
N ALA A 8 0.09 7.80 9.37
CA ALA A 8 -0.83 8.91 9.63
C ALA A 8 -0.22 9.99 10.55
N GLU A 9 0.59 9.60 11.53
CA GLU A 9 1.29 10.53 12.42
C GLU A 9 2.46 11.24 11.69
N ARG A 10 3.24 10.49 10.91
CA ARG A 10 4.42 11.00 10.22
C ARG A 10 4.08 11.97 9.10
N ILE A 11 3.01 11.72 8.34
CA ILE A 11 2.56 12.66 7.31
C ILE A 11 2.11 14.00 7.89
N LYS A 12 1.62 14.02 9.14
CA LYS A 12 1.28 15.26 9.86
C LYS A 12 2.53 16.01 10.33
N GLN A 13 3.55 15.28 10.80
CA GLN A 13 4.82 15.86 11.25
C GLN A 13 5.70 16.32 10.07
N MET A 14 5.58 15.67 8.91
CA MET A 14 6.41 15.90 7.71
C MET A 14 5.55 16.24 6.49
N PRO A 15 4.78 17.35 6.51
CA PRO A 15 3.81 17.66 5.46
C PRO A 15 4.48 17.87 4.09
N PHE A 16 5.68 18.45 4.08
CA PHE A 16 6.42 18.67 2.83
C PHE A 16 6.83 17.35 2.15
N LEU A 17 7.29 16.36 2.93
CA LEU A 17 7.63 15.04 2.40
C LEU A 17 6.41 14.40 1.74
N TYR A 18 5.28 14.37 2.45
CA TYR A 18 4.04 13.81 1.92
C TYR A 18 3.58 14.54 0.65
N GLN A 19 3.66 15.87 0.61
CA GLN A 19 3.33 16.65 -0.58
C GLN A 19 4.18 16.28 -1.80
N GLN A 20 5.50 16.10 -1.63
CA GLN A 20 6.36 15.68 -2.74
C GLN A 20 6.03 14.25 -3.20
N VAL A 21 5.81 13.32 -2.27
CA VAL A 21 5.40 11.94 -2.58
C VAL A 21 4.08 11.93 -3.35
N ALA A 22 3.07 12.66 -2.87
CA ALA A 22 1.78 12.78 -3.53
C ALA A 22 1.88 13.44 -4.92
N ARG A 23 2.75 14.44 -5.07
CA ARG A 23 3.03 15.08 -6.37
C ARG A 23 3.64 14.09 -7.36
N ILE A 24 4.59 13.26 -6.92
CA ILE A 24 5.20 12.23 -7.75
C ILE A 24 4.17 11.16 -8.10
N ALA A 25 3.42 10.63 -7.15
CA ALA A 25 2.36 9.64 -7.42
C ALA A 25 1.35 10.15 -8.48
N ARG A 26 0.86 11.38 -8.32
CA ARG A 26 -0.19 11.93 -9.19
C ARG A 26 0.32 12.38 -10.57
N ARG A 27 1.57 12.83 -10.68
CA ARG A 27 2.10 13.44 -11.92
C ARG A 27 3.23 12.64 -12.57
N GLY A 28 3.80 11.66 -11.89
CA GLY A 28 4.94 10.84 -12.33
C GLY A 28 4.63 10.10 -13.63
N ARG A 29 3.41 9.57 -13.77
CA ARG A 29 2.95 8.89 -15.01
C ARG A 29 3.13 9.75 -16.27
N LYS A 30 2.88 11.06 -16.20
CA LYS A 30 3.06 11.97 -17.35
C LYS A 30 4.53 12.17 -17.75
N ARG A 31 5.45 11.75 -16.89
CA ARG A 31 6.91 11.93 -17.02
C ARG A 31 7.64 10.60 -17.04
N TRP A 32 6.93 9.49 -17.22
CA TRP A 32 7.51 8.13 -17.19
C TRP A 32 8.24 7.80 -15.88
N LEU A 33 7.85 8.45 -14.78
CA LEU A 33 8.42 8.22 -13.45
C LEU A 33 7.48 7.33 -12.64
N GLY A 34 7.94 6.11 -12.37
CA GLY A 34 7.28 5.17 -11.47
C GLY A 34 7.69 5.38 -10.02
N MET A 35 6.83 4.96 -9.10
CA MET A 35 7.12 4.95 -7.66
C MET A 35 6.59 3.65 -7.07
N VAL A 36 7.38 3.04 -6.20
CA VAL A 36 7.06 1.77 -5.54
C VAL A 36 7.22 1.96 -4.03
N PHE A 37 6.21 1.54 -3.28
CA PHE A 37 6.27 1.49 -1.82
C PHE A 37 6.44 0.04 -1.38
N VAL A 38 7.35 -0.20 -0.43
CA VAL A 38 7.58 -1.52 0.17
C VAL A 38 7.40 -1.41 1.67
N THR A 39 6.53 -2.24 2.25
CA THR A 39 6.23 -2.24 3.68
C THR A 39 5.75 -3.62 4.14
N GLN A 40 6.09 -3.97 5.38
CA GLN A 40 5.59 -5.14 6.09
C GLN A 40 4.38 -4.84 7.00
N LEU A 41 4.12 -3.56 7.29
CA LEU A 41 2.96 -3.09 8.06
C LEU A 41 2.06 -2.20 7.19
N PRO A 42 1.39 -2.76 6.16
CA PRO A 42 0.53 -1.97 5.29
C PRO A 42 -0.66 -1.35 6.04
N GLN A 43 -1.06 -1.91 7.18
CA GLN A 43 -2.09 -1.34 8.06
C GLN A 43 -1.76 0.02 8.67
N HIS A 44 -0.48 0.40 8.69
CA HIS A 44 -0.04 1.71 9.18
C HIS A 44 -0.02 2.78 8.08
N LEU A 45 -0.18 2.40 6.80
CA LEU A 45 -0.29 3.35 5.70
C LEU A 45 -1.70 3.93 5.66
N PRO A 46 -1.89 5.26 5.72
CA PRO A 46 -3.20 5.89 5.70
C PRO A 46 -3.86 5.74 4.32
N ASP A 47 -5.19 5.86 4.28
CA ASP A 47 -5.96 5.59 3.06
C ASP A 47 -5.59 6.55 1.91
N GLU A 48 -5.16 7.77 2.23
CA GLU A 48 -4.69 8.73 1.23
C GLU A 48 -3.42 8.24 0.52
N VAL A 49 -2.56 7.48 1.19
CA VAL A 49 -1.36 6.88 0.58
C VAL A 49 -1.74 5.65 -0.24
N LEU A 50 -2.63 4.80 0.27
CA LEU A 50 -3.14 3.65 -0.48
C LEU A 50 -3.87 4.11 -1.77
N GLY A 51 -4.64 5.19 -1.70
CA GLY A 51 -5.33 5.77 -2.85
C GLY A 51 -4.41 6.37 -3.92
N LEU A 52 -3.10 6.52 -3.65
CA LEU A 52 -2.11 6.95 -4.65
C LEU A 52 -1.53 5.77 -5.44
N VAL A 53 -1.75 4.53 -4.99
CA VAL A 53 -1.16 3.32 -5.54
C VAL A 53 -2.15 2.62 -6.45
N ASN A 54 -1.73 2.38 -7.69
CA ASN A 54 -2.60 1.77 -8.71
C ASN A 54 -2.39 0.26 -8.84
N ASN A 55 -1.25 -0.27 -8.38
CA ASN A 55 -0.88 -1.67 -8.52
C ASN A 55 -0.36 -2.19 -7.19
N TYR A 56 -0.75 -3.41 -6.85
CA TYR A 56 -0.36 -4.08 -5.61
C TYR A 56 0.36 -5.37 -5.97
N ILE A 57 1.42 -5.65 -5.23
CA ILE A 57 2.08 -6.96 -5.21
C ILE A 57 2.02 -7.38 -3.75
N MET A 58 1.13 -8.33 -3.45
CA MET A 58 0.91 -8.79 -2.08
C MET A 58 1.55 -10.15 -1.88
N HIS A 59 2.60 -10.16 -1.07
CA HIS A 59 3.17 -11.39 -0.53
C HIS A 59 2.29 -11.94 0.59
N LYS A 60 2.68 -13.09 1.16
CA LYS A 60 1.97 -13.75 2.26
C LYS A 60 1.63 -12.77 3.40
N ILE A 61 0.33 -12.66 3.70
CA ILE A 61 -0.18 -11.93 4.87
C ILE A 61 -1.03 -12.91 5.68
N GLY A 62 -0.64 -13.18 6.92
CA GLY A 62 -1.37 -14.09 7.82
C GLY A 62 -2.41 -13.42 8.70
N ASP A 63 -2.29 -12.11 8.92
CA ASP A 63 -3.18 -11.38 9.83
C ASP A 63 -4.51 -11.01 9.14
N ALA A 64 -5.61 -11.59 9.64
CA ALA A 64 -6.95 -11.36 9.15
C ALA A 64 -7.41 -9.89 9.26
N ASN A 65 -6.93 -9.14 10.27
CA ASN A 65 -7.25 -7.73 10.43
C ASN A 65 -6.59 -6.88 9.34
N VAL A 66 -5.34 -7.21 9.00
CA VAL A 66 -4.60 -6.55 7.91
C VAL A 66 -5.28 -6.83 6.57
N ILE A 67 -5.65 -8.08 6.31
CA ILE A 67 -6.40 -8.48 5.11
C ILE A 67 -7.73 -7.73 5.03
N SER A 68 -8.51 -7.72 6.12
CA SER A 68 -9.81 -7.04 6.18
C SER A 68 -9.70 -5.54 5.89
N ARG A 69 -8.65 -4.90 6.42
CA ARG A 69 -8.36 -3.48 6.14
C ARG A 69 -8.01 -3.27 4.67
N LEU A 70 -7.07 -4.04 4.13
CA LEU A 70 -6.67 -3.93 2.72
C LEU A 70 -7.83 -4.21 1.78
N LYS A 71 -8.68 -5.20 2.08
CA LYS A 71 -9.90 -5.51 1.31
C LYS A 71 -10.85 -4.31 1.24
N ARG A 72 -11.01 -3.55 2.33
CA ARG A 72 -11.82 -2.32 2.33
C ARG A 72 -11.19 -1.21 1.47
N SER A 73 -9.86 -1.06 1.52
CA SER A 73 -9.16 0.02 0.79
C SER A 73 -8.96 -0.28 -0.70
N LEU A 74 -8.82 -1.55 -1.10
CA LEU A 74 -8.41 -1.97 -2.45
C LEU A 74 -9.56 -2.33 -3.40
N GLY A 75 -10.82 -2.17 -2.94
CA GLY A 75 -11.99 -2.26 -3.81
C GLY A 75 -12.17 -3.64 -4.44
N VAL A 76 -12.58 -3.64 -5.72
CA VAL A 76 -13.08 -4.81 -6.49
C VAL A 76 -11.95 -5.80 -6.81
N VAL A 77 -11.49 -6.51 -5.79
CA VAL A 77 -10.65 -7.69 -5.90
C VAL A 77 -11.49 -8.88 -5.45
N ASP A 78 -11.50 -9.94 -6.26
CA ASP A 78 -12.29 -11.13 -5.99
C ASP A 78 -11.99 -11.74 -4.61
N ASP A 79 -13.04 -12.17 -3.91
CA ASP A 79 -12.95 -12.71 -2.55
C ASP A 79 -12.06 -13.95 -2.47
N SER A 80 -11.95 -14.73 -3.56
CA SER A 80 -11.07 -15.89 -3.61
C SER A 80 -9.58 -15.54 -3.62
N LEU A 81 -9.20 -14.33 -4.06
CA LEU A 81 -7.80 -13.89 -4.00
C LEU A 81 -7.39 -13.57 -2.56
N TRP A 82 -8.29 -12.92 -1.80
CA TRP A 82 -8.04 -12.60 -0.39
C TRP A 82 -7.90 -13.86 0.48
N SER A 83 -8.67 -14.91 0.21
CA SER A 83 -8.57 -16.18 0.95
C SER A 83 -7.28 -16.96 0.67
N ARG A 84 -6.58 -16.64 -0.43
CA ARG A 84 -5.30 -17.26 -0.81
C ARG A 84 -4.08 -16.60 -0.18
N LEU A 85 -4.14 -15.31 0.18
CA LEU A 85 -3.02 -14.56 0.77
C LEU A 85 -2.35 -15.24 1.97
N PRO A 86 -3.09 -15.81 2.96
CA PRO A 86 -2.48 -16.48 4.10
C PRO A 86 -1.71 -17.75 3.74
N ASN A 87 -2.06 -18.37 2.62
CA ASN A 87 -1.55 -19.67 2.19
C ASN A 87 -0.42 -19.56 1.16
N LEU A 88 -0.03 -18.34 0.76
CA LEU A 88 1.11 -18.15 -0.14
C LEU A 88 2.40 -18.69 0.48
N ALA A 89 3.19 -19.38 -0.32
CA ALA A 89 4.54 -19.78 0.03
C ALA A 89 5.50 -18.58 -0.06
N PRO A 90 6.66 -18.63 0.63
CA PRO A 90 7.71 -17.63 0.45
C PRO A 90 8.07 -17.45 -1.03
N GLY A 91 8.15 -16.18 -1.48
CA GLY A 91 8.42 -15.85 -2.88
C GLY A 91 7.18 -15.79 -3.79
N GLN A 92 6.00 -16.23 -3.33
CA GLN A 92 4.75 -16.05 -4.07
C GLN A 92 4.09 -14.70 -3.77
N ALA A 93 3.32 -14.18 -4.73
CA ALA A 93 2.53 -12.96 -4.60
C ALA A 93 1.24 -13.03 -5.43
N LEU A 94 0.28 -12.17 -5.08
CA LEU A 94 -0.92 -11.84 -5.86
C LEU A 94 -0.86 -10.39 -6.35
#